data_AF-A0A8D8CF91-F1
#
_entry.id   AF-A0A8D8CF91-F1
#
_cell.length_a   1.000
_cell.length_b   1.000
_cell.length_c   1.000
_cell.angle_alpha   90.00
_cell.angle_beta   90.00
_cell.angle_gamma   90.00
#
_symmetry.space_group_name_H-M   'P 1'
#
loop_
_entity.id
_entity.type
_entity.pdbx_description
1 polymer ?
#
loop_
_entity_poly.entity_id
_entity_poly.type
_entity_poly.pdbx_seq_one_letter_code
_entity_poly.pdbx_strand_id
1 'polypeptide(L)'
;GSKSMAALNNAVRHATDGFIGILDMFGFEEPRPAQLEHLCINLCAETMQHFYNTHIFKSSVESCREEGIICDTEVDYVDNVPCIDLISSLRTGLLSMLDAECSVR
;
A
#
# COMPACT_ATOMS: atom_id res chain seq x y z
N GLY A 1 -12.64 0.87 20.87
CA GLY A 1 -11.64 0.82 19.79
C GLY A 1 -10.21 0.88 20.32
N SER A 2 -9.62 2.08 20.44
CA SER A 2 -8.17 2.24 20.67
C SER A 2 -7.61 1.63 21.96
N LYS A 3 -8.31 1.77 23.10
CA LYS A 3 -7.85 1.20 24.39
C LYS A 3 -7.77 -0.34 24.38
N SER A 4 -8.64 -1.00 23.61
CA SER A 4 -8.66 -2.47 23.50
C SER A 4 -7.53 -2.99 22.61
N MET A 5 -7.24 -2.31 21.49
CA MET A 5 -6.10 -2.63 20.63
C MET A 5 -4.76 -2.41 21.35
N ALA A 6 -4.64 -1.35 22.15
CA ALA A 6 -3.44 -1.09 22.94
C ALA A 6 -3.19 -2.18 24.01
N ALA A 7 -4.24 -2.66 24.66
CA ALA A 7 -4.16 -3.76 25.62
C ALA A 7 -3.75 -5.07 24.95
N LEU A 8 -4.31 -5.38 23.77
CA LEU A 8 -3.95 -6.56 22.99
C LEU A 8 -2.48 -6.52 22.55
N ASN A 9 -2.03 -5.38 22.00
CA ASN A 9 -0.64 -5.20 21.57
C ASN A 9 0.34 -5.40 22.73
N ASN A 10 0.03 -4.90 23.93
CA ASN A 10 0.88 -5.09 25.09
C ASN A 10 0.94 -6.55 25.58
N ALA A 11 -0.14 -7.31 25.43
CA ALA A 11 -0.14 -8.74 25.75
C ALA A 11 0.68 -9.58 24.76
N VAL A 12 0.77 -9.16 23.50
CA VAL A 12 1.45 -9.89 22.41
C VAL A 12 2.96 -9.54 22.30
N ARG A 13 3.41 -8.42 22.90
CA ARG A 13 4.80 -7.92 22.85
C ARG A 13 5.91 -8.88 23.31
N HIS A 14 5.57 -10.04 23.88
CA HIS A 14 6.53 -11.02 24.42
C HIS A 14 6.79 -12.24 23.52
N ALA A 15 6.21 -12.32 22.31
CA ALA A 15 6.56 -13.34 21.32
C ALA A 15 7.76 -12.85 20.48
N THR A 16 8.95 -13.40 20.71
CA THR A 16 10.22 -12.85 20.19
C THR A 16 10.83 -13.57 18.99
N ASP A 17 10.14 -14.54 18.37
CA ASP A 17 10.62 -15.20 17.14
C ASP A 17 9.58 -15.10 16.01
N GLY A 18 9.78 -14.11 15.14
CA GLY A 18 8.97 -13.89 13.92
C GLY A 18 7.52 -13.44 14.18
N PHE A 19 6.85 -13.00 13.12
CA PHE A 19 5.41 -12.71 13.15
C PHE A 19 4.76 -13.10 11.83
N ILE A 20 3.48 -13.47 11.90
CA ILE A 20 2.62 -13.66 10.73
C ILE A 20 1.69 -12.45 10.66
N GLY A 21 1.82 -11.66 9.61
CA GLY A 21 0.93 -10.53 9.34
C GLY A 21 -0.32 -10.99 8.60
N ILE A 22 -1.50 -10.67 9.14
CA ILE A 22 -2.78 -10.85 8.45
C ILE A 22 -3.31 -9.45 8.15
N LEU A 23 -3.66 -9.19 6.89
CA LEU A 23 -4.20 -7.93 6.43
C LEU A 23 -5.62 -8.13 5.92
N ASP A 24 -6.58 -7.48 6.58
CA ASP A 24 -7.97 -7.39 6.16
C ASP A 24 -8.21 -5.96 5.64
N MET A 25 -8.43 -5.83 4.34
CA MET A 25 -8.53 -4.54 3.65
C MET A 25 -9.74 -4.51 2.72
N PHE A 26 -10.28 -3.30 2.51
CA PHE A 26 -11.24 -3.04 1.43
C PHE A 26 -10.51 -2.82 0.10
N GLY A 27 -11.17 -3.18 -1.01
CA GLY A 27 -10.68 -2.91 -2.36
C GLY A 27 -11.01 -1.49 -2.84
N PHE A 28 -10.89 -1.25 -4.15
CA PHE A 28 -11.30 0.03 -4.75
C PHE A 28 -12.80 0.29 -4.58
N GLU A 29 -13.16 1.55 -4.32
CA GLU A 29 -14.53 2.03 -4.18
C GLU A 29 -14.78 3.22 -5.13
N GLU A 30 -15.93 3.23 -5.81
CA GLU A 30 -16.33 4.31 -6.74
C GLU A 30 -17.78 4.77 -6.47
N PRO A 31 -18.07 5.40 -5.32
CA PRO A 31 -19.38 5.95 -5.04
C PRO A 31 -19.63 7.27 -5.78
N ARG A 32 -20.91 7.65 -5.88
CA ARG A 32 -21.33 8.95 -6.41
C ARG A 32 -22.31 9.60 -5.44
N PRO A 33 -21.94 10.72 -4.76
CA PRO A 33 -20.69 11.46 -4.88
C PRO A 33 -19.50 10.76 -4.19
N ALA A 34 -18.29 10.94 -4.72
CA ALA A 34 -17.06 10.54 -4.06
C ALA A 34 -16.66 11.57 -2.99
N GLN A 35 -16.19 11.07 -1.85
CA GLN A 35 -15.71 11.88 -0.73
C GLN A 35 -14.23 11.58 -0.44
N LEU A 36 -13.61 12.37 0.45
CA LEU A 36 -12.20 12.23 0.79
C LEU A 36 -11.84 10.83 1.32
N GLU A 37 -12.72 10.19 2.08
CA GLU A 37 -12.47 8.84 2.59
C GLU A 37 -12.31 7.81 1.47
N HIS A 38 -13.05 7.96 0.37
CA HIS A 38 -12.95 7.06 -0.78
C HIS A 38 -11.65 7.28 -1.56
N LEU A 39 -11.16 8.52 -1.61
CA LEU A 39 -9.80 8.80 -2.12
C LEU A 39 -8.73 8.10 -1.27
N CYS A 40 -8.87 8.13 0.06
CA CYS A 40 -7.94 7.46 0.97
C CYS A 40 -8.00 5.93 0.86
N ILE A 41 -9.20 5.35 0.71
CA ILE A 41 -9.41 3.92 0.47
C ILE A 41 -8.71 3.51 -0.84
N ASN A 42 -8.95 4.25 -1.91
CA ASN A 42 -8.36 3.96 -3.22
C ASN A 42 -6.84 4.15 -3.24
N LEU A 43 -6.30 5.15 -2.53
CA LEU A 43 -4.85 5.31 -2.36
C LEU A 43 -4.23 4.10 -1.63
N CYS A 44 -4.90 3.56 -0.61
CA CYS A 44 -4.46 2.35 0.08
C CYS A 44 -4.42 1.15 -0.88
N ALA A 45 -5.50 0.94 -1.65
CA ALA A 45 -5.59 -0.12 -2.64
C ALA A 45 -4.49 0.00 -3.72
N GLU A 46 -4.27 1.21 -4.24
CA GLU A 46 -3.24 1.49 -5.25
C GLU A 46 -1.82 1.22 -4.71
N THR A 47 -1.55 1.61 -3.46
CA THR A 47 -0.26 1.35 -2.79
C THR A 47 -0.03 -0.16 -2.62
N MET A 48 -1.08 -0.93 -2.33
CA MET A 48 -0.98 -2.38 -2.24
C MET A 48 -0.81 -3.05 -3.60
N GLN A 49 -1.44 -2.53 -4.65
CA GLN A 49 -1.18 -2.99 -6.01
C GLN A 49 0.29 -2.76 -6.40
N HIS A 50 0.86 -1.61 -6.03
CA HIS A 50 2.28 -1.32 -6.27
C HIS A 50 3.20 -2.31 -5.53
N PHE A 51 2.90 -2.59 -4.26
CA PHE A 51 3.61 -3.59 -3.47
C PHE A 51 3.53 -4.98 -4.11
N TYR A 52 2.34 -5.41 -4.54
CA TYR A 52 2.14 -6.70 -5.21
C TYR A 52 2.94 -6.81 -6.50
N ASN A 53 2.81 -5.80 -7.38
CA ASN A 53 3.52 -5.76 -8.66
C ASN A 53 5.04 -5.82 -8.48
N THR A 54 5.56 -5.09 -7.49
CA THR A 54 6.99 -5.05 -7.22
C THR A 54 7.48 -6.33 -6.57
N HIS A 55 6.81 -6.84 -5.54
CA HIS A 55 7.35 -7.94 -4.75
C HIS A 55 7.03 -9.32 -5.33
N ILE A 56 5.83 -9.56 -5.83
CA ILE A 56 5.47 -10.90 -6.32
C ILE A 56 6.12 -11.17 -7.66
N PHE A 57 6.10 -10.21 -8.59
CA PHE A 57 6.66 -10.44 -9.91
C PHE A 57 8.19 -10.33 -9.94
N LYS A 58 8.79 -9.28 -9.34
CA LYS A 58 10.25 -9.15 -9.37
C LYS A 58 10.96 -10.21 -8.55
N SER A 59 10.45 -10.54 -7.35
CA SER A 59 11.10 -11.56 -6.50
C SER A 59 11.06 -12.94 -7.16
N SER A 60 9.98 -13.28 -7.85
CA SER A 60 9.89 -14.55 -8.58
C SER A 60 10.95 -14.64 -9.69
N VAL A 61 11.12 -13.57 -10.46
CA VAL A 61 12.13 -13.52 -11.53
C VAL A 61 13.56 -13.51 -10.96
N GLU A 62 13.79 -12.80 -9.86
CA GLU A 62 15.09 -12.79 -9.17
C GLU A 62 15.46 -14.18 -8.63
N SER A 63 14.51 -14.88 -8.02
CA SER A 63 14.71 -16.25 -7.52
C SER A 63 15.00 -17.23 -8.65
N CYS A 64 14.29 -17.16 -9.79
CA CYS A 64 14.62 -17.94 -10.98
C CYS A 64 16.08 -17.70 -11.42
N ARG A 65 16.50 -16.43 -11.44
CA ARG A 65 17.84 -16.04 -11.87
C ARG A 65 18.91 -16.58 -10.93
N GLU A 66 18.67 -16.56 -9.63
CA GLU A 66 19.57 -17.11 -8.61
C GLU A 66 19.73 -18.62 -8.73
N GLU A 67 18.66 -19.34 -9.10
CA GLU A 67 18.66 -20.79 -9.29
C GLU A 67 19.14 -21.24 -10.68
N GLY A 68 19.41 -20.30 -11.60
CA GLY A 68 19.82 -20.60 -12.98
C GLY A 68 18.70 -21.17 -13.84
N ILE A 69 17.44 -20.94 -13.46
CA ILE A 69 16.25 -21.38 -14.18
C ILE A 69 15.90 -20.32 -15.23
N ILE A 70 15.71 -20.75 -16.47
CA ILE A 70 15.21 -19.88 -17.54
C ILE A 70 13.72 -19.65 -17.28
N CYS A 71 13.36 -18.43 -16.88
CA CYS A 71 11.97 -18.04 -16.71
C CYS A 71 11.50 -17.36 -18.00
N ASP A 72 10.77 -18.12 -18.82
CA ASP A 72 10.23 -17.69 -20.12
C ASP A 72 9.09 -16.66 -20.00
N THR A 73 8.69 -16.32 -18.77
CA THR A 73 7.61 -15.38 -18.48
C THR A 73 8.17 -14.07 -17.94
N GLU A 74 8.32 -13.08 -18.83
CA GLU A 74 8.39 -11.68 -18.40
C GLU A 74 6.98 -11.21 -18.04
N VAL A 75 6.76 -10.92 -16.76
CA VAL A 75 5.48 -10.34 -16.34
C VAL A 75 5.51 -8.84 -16.60
N ASP A 76 4.83 -8.42 -17.66
CA ASP A 76 4.55 -7.02 -17.92
C ASP A 76 3.47 -6.53 -16.95
N TYR A 77 3.76 -5.47 -16.19
CA TYR A 77 2.81 -4.86 -15.29
C TYR A 77 2.87 -3.34 -15.43
N VAL A 78 1.71 -2.70 -15.26
CA VAL A 78 1.60 -1.24 -15.32
C VAL A 78 2.22 -0.63 -14.08
N ASP A 79 3.18 0.28 -14.27
CA ASP A 79 3.73 1.09 -13.18
C ASP A 79 2.71 2.14 -12.73
N ASN A 80 2.23 1.99 -11.51
CA ASN A 80 1.25 2.86 -10.89
C ASN A 80 1.85 3.89 -9.93
N VAL A 81 3.19 3.98 -9.82
CA VAL A 81 3.88 5.02 -9.03
C VAL A 81 3.40 6.44 -9.38
N PRO A 82 3.20 6.82 -10.67
CA PRO A 82 2.71 8.16 -10.98
C PRO A 82 1.34 8.49 -10.37
N CYS A 83 0.46 7.48 -10.23
CA CYS A 83 -0.84 7.64 -9.60
C CYS A 83 -0.70 7.87 -8.08
N ILE A 84 0.15 7.07 -7.43
CA ILE A 84 0.44 7.20 -5.99
C ILE A 84 1.09 8.56 -5.69
N ASP A 85 2.06 8.98 -6.49
CA ASP A 85 2.76 10.24 -6.34
C ASP A 85 1.83 11.45 -6.53
N LEU A 86 0.93 11.39 -7.52
CA LEU A 86 -0.07 12.43 -7.74
C LEU A 86 -0.89 12.70 -6.48
N ILE A 87 -1.26 11.67 -5.73
CA ILE A 87 -2.11 11.80 -4.54
C ILE A 87 -1.26 12.10 -3.29
N SER A 88 -0.17 11.37 -3.09
CA SER A 88 0.53 11.26 -1.80
C SER A 88 1.88 11.98 -1.72
N SER A 89 2.43 12.51 -2.82
CA SER A 89 3.71 13.23 -2.82
C SER A 89 3.71 14.35 -1.78
N LEU A 90 4.73 14.37 -0.92
CA LEU A 90 4.87 15.35 0.17
C LEU A 90 5.04 16.80 -0.33
N ARG A 91 5.48 16.99 -1.58
CA ARG A 91 5.75 18.32 -2.14
C ARG A 91 4.72 18.78 -3.15
N THR A 92 4.15 17.84 -3.91
CA THR A 92 3.32 18.14 -5.08
C THR A 92 2.06 17.29 -5.16
N GLY A 93 1.78 16.46 -4.14
CA GLY A 93 0.64 15.56 -4.11
C GLY A 93 -0.63 16.29 -3.67
N LEU A 94 -1.79 15.80 -4.12
CA LEU A 94 -3.09 16.37 -3.77
C LEU A 94 -3.30 16.54 -2.26
N LEU A 95 -2.87 15.56 -1.45
CA LEU A 95 -2.99 15.63 0.01
C LEU A 95 -2.11 16.74 0.60
N SER A 96 -0.90 16.96 0.06
CA SER A 96 -0.03 18.05 0.51
C SER A 96 -0.61 19.44 0.19
N MET A 97 -1.25 19.57 -0.97
CA MET A 97 -1.92 20.82 -1.37
C MET A 97 -3.16 21.08 -0.50
N LEU A 98 -3.94 20.04 -0.21
CA LEU A 98 -5.11 20.14 0.67
C LEU A 98 -4.70 20.58 2.08
N ASP A 99 -3.61 20.02 2.63
CA ASP A 99 -3.09 20.39 3.94
C ASP A 99 -2.62 21.85 4.01
N ALA A 100 -1.96 22.33 2.95
CA ALA A 100 -1.56 23.72 2.82
C ALA A 100 -2.77 24.67 2.81
N GLU A 101 -3.81 24.37 2.01
CA GLU A 101 -5.03 25.18 1.95
C GLU A 101 -5.82 25.17 3.27
N CYS A 102 -5.87 24.03 3.96
CA CYS A 102 -6.49 23.93 5.29
C CYS A 102 -5.74 24.73 6.35
N SER A 103 -4.41 24.83 6.25
CA SER A 103 -3.57 25.59 7.17
C SER A 103 -3.66 27.10 6.99
N VAL A 104 -4.13 27.58 5.83
CA VAL A 104 -4.35 29.01 5.53
C VAL A 104 -5.71 29.49 6.08
N ARG A 105 -6.62 28.58 6.40
CA ARG A 105 -7.96 28.88 6.95
C ARG A 105 -7.98 28.86 8.47
#